data_AF-A0A5R9IQQ8-F1
#
_entry.id   AF-A0A5R9IQQ8-F1
#
_cell.length_a   1.000
_cell.length_b   1.000
_cell.length_c   1.000
_cell.angle_alpha   90.00
_cell.angle_beta   90.00
_cell.angle_gamma   90.00
#
_symmetry.space_group_name_H-M   'P 1'
#
loop_
_entity.id
_entity.type
_entity.pdbx_description
1 polymer ?
#
loop_
_entity_poly.entity_id
_entity_poly.type
_entity_poly.pdbx_seq_one_letter_code
_entity_poly.pdbx_strand_id
1 'polypeptide(L)'
;MSNVIQLLERLGEEANLSEHTLENLQKQMANLELSELTQEAILQGDPQALESLLGLSPNLCNIVHQDDDEESDDNEEDTSDNNEQASSQQAIAM
;
A
#
# COMPACT_ATOMS: atom_id res chain seq x y z
N MET A 1 15.36 -8.98 17.44
CA MET A 1 14.27 -8.30 16.70
C MET A 1 14.71 -6.87 16.44
N SER A 2 14.35 -6.29 15.29
CA SER A 2 14.68 -4.89 14.99
C SER A 2 13.99 -3.95 15.99
N ASN A 3 14.70 -2.96 16.50
CA ASN A 3 14.14 -1.95 17.42
C ASN A 3 13.03 -1.13 16.74
N VAL A 4 13.13 -0.91 15.42
CA VAL A 4 12.09 -0.22 14.64
C VAL A 4 10.81 -1.05 14.56
N ILE A 5 10.93 -2.37 14.37
CA ILE A 5 9.77 -3.27 14.32
C ILE A 5 9.06 -3.27 15.68
N GLN A 6 9.81 -3.35 16.78
CA GLN A 6 9.23 -3.28 18.13
C GLN A 6 8.47 -1.97 18.40
N LEU A 7 8.96 -0.84 17.87
CA LEU A 7 8.25 0.43 17.95
C LEU A 7 6.93 0.37 17.18
N LEU A 8 6.97 -0.10 15.92
CA LEU A 8 5.80 -0.16 15.05
C LEU A 8 4.75 -1.14 15.58
N GLU A 9 5.18 -2.26 16.16
CA GLU A 9 4.30 -3.23 16.82
C GLU A 9 3.57 -2.58 18.01
N ARG A 10 4.29 -1.89 18.90
CA ARG A 10 3.68 -1.17 20.04
C ARG A 10 2.70 -0.09 19.58
N LEU A 11 3.06 0.68 18.55
CA LEU A 11 2.17 1.69 17.97
C LEU A 11 0.91 1.06 17.37
N GLY A 12 1.00 -0.14 16.80
CA GLY A 12 -0.15 -0.88 16.29
C GLY A 12 -1.03 -1.50 17.37
N GLU A 13 -0.44 -1.99 18.47
CA GLU A 13 -1.15 -2.53 19.63
C GLU A 13 -1.90 -1.43 20.41
N GLU A 14 -1.28 -0.27 20.56
CA GLU A 14 -1.82 0.90 21.28
C GLU A 14 -2.48 1.88 20.31
N ALA A 15 -3.38 1.41 19.42
CA ALA A 15 -4.03 2.20 18.37
C ALA A 15 -4.99 3.32 18.87
N ASN A 16 -4.84 3.75 20.13
CA ASN A 16 -5.64 4.80 20.71
C ASN A 16 -5.13 6.16 20.23
N LEU A 17 -5.82 6.72 19.22
CA LEU A 17 -5.44 7.94 18.51
C LEU A 17 -5.14 9.15 19.42
N SER A 18 -5.72 9.20 20.62
CA SER A 18 -5.44 10.25 21.61
C SER A 18 -4.05 10.20 22.22
N GLU A 19 -3.37 9.05 22.19
CA GLU A 19 -2.04 8.86 22.78
C GLU A 19 -0.90 9.01 21.76
N HIS A 20 -1.21 9.09 20.45
CA HIS A 20 -0.21 9.28 19.39
C HIS A 20 0.17 10.76 19.20
N THR A 21 0.61 11.41 20.28
CA THR A 21 1.26 12.72 20.18
C THR A 21 2.74 12.54 19.84
N LEU A 22 3.33 13.57 19.22
CA LEU A 22 4.76 13.58 18.90
C LEU A 22 5.65 13.40 20.15
N GLU A 23 5.24 13.99 21.28
CA GLU A 23 5.93 13.80 22.56
C GLU A 23 5.87 12.36 23.07
N ASN A 24 4.73 11.67 22.92
CA ASN A 24 4.63 10.28 23.33
C ASN A 24 5.47 9.38 22.41
N LEU A 25 5.44 9.62 21.10
CA LEU A 25 6.27 8.91 20.13
C LEU A 25 7.77 9.04 20.47
N GLN A 26 8.24 10.27 20.77
CA GLN A 26 9.63 10.49 21.21
C GLN A 26 9.97 9.73 22.50
N LYS A 27 9.04 9.65 23.48
CA LYS A 27 9.24 8.86 24.70
C LYS A 27 9.31 7.36 24.43
N GLN A 28 8.48 6.85 23.53
CA GLN A 28 8.53 5.43 23.15
C GLN A 28 9.86 5.09 22.46
N MET A 29 10.37 6.02 21.65
CA MET A 29 11.66 5.90 20.97
C MET A 29 12.86 6.01 21.92
N ALA A 30 12.78 6.82 22.99
CA ALA A 30 13.88 6.99 23.95
C ALA A 30 14.28 5.69 24.66
N ASN A 31 13.35 4.73 24.76
CA ASN A 31 13.60 3.41 25.35
C ASN A 31 14.11 2.38 24.34
N LEU A 32 14.26 2.78 23.07
CA LEU A 32 14.76 1.95 21.99
C LEU A 32 16.09 2.52 21.52
N GLU A 33 17.10 1.67 21.37
CA GLU A 33 18.41 2.06 20.86
C GLU A 33 18.32 2.27 19.33
N LEU A 34 17.63 3.33 18.91
CA LEU A 34 17.48 3.76 17.52
C LEU A 34 18.53 4.81 17.18
N SER A 35 19.12 4.73 15.98
CA SER A 35 20.04 5.76 15.49
C SER A 35 19.31 7.10 15.32
N GLU A 36 20.02 8.22 15.46
CA GLU A 36 19.45 9.57 15.29
C GLU A 36 18.77 9.74 13.92
N LEU A 37 19.38 9.21 12.85
CA LEU A 37 18.81 9.25 11.50
C LEU A 37 17.50 8.48 11.39
N THR A 38 17.43 7.31 12.04
CA THR A 38 16.19 6.52 12.10
C THR A 38 15.11 7.26 12.88
N GLN A 39 15.49 7.92 13.98
CA GLN A 39 14.55 8.68 14.79
C GLN A 39 13.97 9.86 14.01
N GLU A 40 14.83 10.60 13.30
CA GLU A 40 14.41 11.72 12.47
C GLU A 40 13.49 11.29 11.33
N ALA A 41 13.82 10.20 10.61
CA ALA A 41 12.98 9.66 9.55
C ALA A 41 11.56 9.30 10.05
N ILE A 42 11.46 8.71 11.25
CA ILE A 42 10.17 8.39 11.87
C ILE A 42 9.40 9.66 12.26
N LEU A 43 10.07 10.64 12.89
CA LEU A 43 9.43 11.88 13.34
C LEU A 43 8.96 12.78 12.20
N GLN A 44 9.68 12.77 11.06
CA GLN A 44 9.29 13.48 9.85
C GLN A 44 8.21 12.74 9.05
N GLY A 45 7.93 11.48 9.39
CA GLY A 45 7.03 10.63 8.60
C GLY A 45 7.56 10.39 7.19
N ASP A 46 8.88 10.22 7.04
CA ASP A 46 9.54 9.97 5.76
C ASP A 46 9.74 8.45 5.55
N PRO A 47 8.79 7.77 4.87
CA PRO A 47 8.89 6.34 4.64
C PRO A 47 10.06 5.96 3.73
N GLN A 48 10.46 6.82 2.78
CA GLN A 48 11.56 6.50 1.85
C GLN A 48 12.91 6.51 2.57
N ALA A 49 13.14 7.52 3.44
CA ALA A 49 14.32 7.55 4.29
C ALA A 49 14.35 6.34 5.24
N LEU A 50 13.20 6.00 5.83
CA LEU A 50 13.09 4.86 6.74
C LEU A 50 13.34 3.51 6.03
N GLU A 51 12.78 3.32 4.82
CA GLU A 51 13.01 2.15 3.98
C GLU A 51 14.49 1.98 3.64
N SER A 52 15.16 3.07 3.23
CA SER A 52 16.59 3.07 2.92
C SER A 52 17.45 2.71 4.14
N LEU A 53 17.15 3.29 5.30
CA LEU A 53 17.86 3.00 6.56
C LEU A 53 17.64 1.56 7.04
N LEU A 54 16.49 0.97 6.76
CA LEU A 54 16.17 -0.42 7.06
C LEU A 54 16.69 -1.40 6.00
N GLY A 55 17.28 -0.91 4.90
CA GLY A 55 17.73 -1.74 3.79
C GLY A 55 16.58 -2.46 3.08
N LEU A 56 15.37 -1.90 3.12
CA LEU A 56 14.20 -2.48 2.48
C LEU A 56 14.28 -2.28 0.96
N SER A 57 13.82 -3.29 0.23
CA SER A 57 13.67 -3.23 -1.22
C SER A 57 12.19 -3.04 -1.55
N PRO A 58 11.86 -2.41 -2.70
CA PRO A 58 10.48 -2.31 -3.15
C PRO A 58 9.84 -3.70 -3.25
N ASN A 59 8.62 -3.86 -2.74
CA ASN A 59 7.84 -5.06 -2.98
C ASN A 59 7.41 -5.08 -4.44
N LEU A 60 7.94 -6.03 -5.22
CA LEU A 60 7.56 -6.24 -6.62
C LEU A 60 6.41 -7.25 -6.69
N CYS A 61 5.19 -6.77 -6.96
CA CYS A 61 4.04 -7.62 -7.25
C CYS A 61 3.90 -7.76 -8.77
N ASN A 62 4.29 -8.90 -9.32
CA ASN A 62 4.11 -9.20 -10.75
C ASN A 62 2.83 -9.99 -10.96
N ILE A 63 2.02 -9.58 -11.93
CA ILE A 63 0.94 -10.40 -12.47
C ILE A 63 1.55 -11.18 -13.63
N VAL A 64 1.66 -12.49 -13.47
CA VAL A 64 2.07 -13.40 -14.55
C VAL A 64 0.83 -13.73 -15.36
N HIS A 65 0.78 -13.27 -16.60
CA HIS A 65 -0.19 -13.74 -17.57
C HIS A 65 0.38 -15.02 -18.19
N GLN A 66 -0.38 -16.11 -18.15
CA GLN A 66 -0.12 -17.26 -19.00
C GLN A 66 -0.59 -16.89 -20.40
N ASP A 67 0.23 -17.18 -21.41
CA ASP A 67 -0.23 -17.12 -22.79
C ASP A 67 -1.34 -18.17 -22.92
N ASP A 68 -2.55 -17.74 -23.29
CA ASP A 68 -3.57 -18.66 -23.75
C ASP A 68 -3.05 -19.22 -25.08
N ASP A 69 -2.57 -20.46 -25.07
CA ASP A 69 -2.38 -21.22 -26.31
C ASP A 69 -3.77 -21.30 -26.98
N GLU A 70 -4.02 -20.39 -27.94
CA GLU A 70 -5.22 -20.39 -28.77
C GLU A 70 -5.26 -21.71 -29.57
N GLU A 71 -5.90 -22.74 -29.01
CA GLU A 71 -6.49 -23.79 -29.84
C GLU A 71 -7.62 -23.14 -30.64
N SER A 72 -7.31 -22.73 -31.87
CA SER A 72 -8.33 -22.58 -32.90
C SER A 72 -8.98 -23.94 -33.13
N ASP A 73 -10.21 -24.14 -32.66
CA ASP A 73 -11.15 -24.93 -33.44
C ASP A 73 -12.54 -24.31 -33.45
N ASP A 74 -12.97 -24.11 -34.68
CA ASP A 74 -14.17 -23.53 -35.21
C ASP A 74 -15.40 -24.31 -34.73
N ASN A 75 -16.39 -23.64 -34.10
CA ASN A 75 -17.79 -24.05 -34.16
C ASN A 75 -18.69 -22.90 -33.70
N GLU A 76 -19.18 -22.16 -34.70
CA GLU A 76 -20.39 -21.34 -34.63
C GLU A 76 -21.59 -22.17 -34.13
N GLU A 77 -22.32 -21.72 -33.11
CA GLU A 77 -23.78 -21.64 -33.23
C GLU A 77 -24.39 -20.59 -32.26
N ASP A 78 -25.20 -19.75 -32.90
CA ASP A 78 -25.90 -18.54 -32.48
C ASP A 78 -27.03 -18.80 -31.47
N THR A 79 -27.10 -18.01 -30.39
CA THR A 79 -28.39 -17.44 -29.97
C THR A 79 -28.21 -16.04 -29.42
N SER A 80 -28.49 -15.07 -30.29
CA SER A 80 -28.82 -13.69 -29.99
C SER A 80 -29.89 -13.58 -28.88
N ASP A 81 -29.61 -12.82 -27.83
CA ASP A 81 -30.66 -12.17 -27.05
C ASP A 81 -30.37 -10.67 -26.92
N ASN A 82 -31.33 -9.90 -27.40
CA ASN A 82 -31.28 -8.48 -27.72
C ASN A 82 -32.24 -7.73 -26.79
N ASN A 83 -31.70 -6.89 -25.90
CA ASN A 83 -32.31 -5.67 -25.33
C ASN A 83 -31.42 -5.20 -24.16
N GLU A 84 -31.03 -3.94 -23.96
CA GLU A 84 -31.63 -2.68 -24.38
C GLU A 84 -30.58 -1.55 -24.29
N GLN A 85 -30.65 -0.66 -25.28
CA GLN A 85 -30.04 0.66 -25.45
C GLN A 85 -29.62 1.43 -24.18
N ALA A 86 -28.39 1.94 -24.10
CA ALA A 86 -27.82 3.11 -24.78
C ALA A 86 -28.02 4.46 -24.05
N SER A 87 -26.88 5.06 -23.72
CA SER A 87 -26.53 6.47 -23.97
C SER A 87 -27.46 7.57 -23.43
N SER A 88 -26.94 8.32 -22.46
CA SER A 88 -27.16 9.78 -22.42
C SER A 88 -25.88 10.46 -21.94
N GLN A 89 -25.12 10.95 -22.94
CA GLN A 89 -24.18 12.04 -22.78
C GLN A 89 -24.96 13.31 -22.44
N GLN A 90 -24.51 14.10 -21.47
CA GLN A 90 -24.74 15.53 -21.52
C GLN A 90 -23.51 16.27 -21.01
N ALA A 91 -22.81 16.88 -21.97
CA ALA A 91 -21.78 17.88 -21.74
C ALA A 91 -22.41 19.13 -21.14
N ILE A 92 -21.79 19.65 -20.07
CA ILE A 92 -22.08 20.97 -19.51
C ILE A 92 -21.34 21.98 -20.39
N ALA A 93 -22.09 22.78 -21.15
CA ALA A 93 -21.57 23.90 -21.91
C ALA A 93 -21.27 25.09 -20.98
N MET A 94 -20.13 25.75 -21.24
CA MET A 94 -19.77 27.08 -20.74
C MET A 94 -19.82 28.06 -21.91
#